data_AF-A0A7S2RLZ9-F1
#
_entry.id   AF-A0A7S2RLZ9-F1
#
_cell.length_a   1.000
_cell.length_b   1.000
_cell.length_c   1.000
_cell.angle_alpha   90.00
_cell.angle_beta   90.00
_cell.angle_gamma   90.00
#
_symmetry.space_group_name_H-M   'P 1'
#
loop_
_entity.id
_entity.type
_entity.pdbx_description
1 polymer ?
#
loop_
_entity_poly.entity_id
_entity_poly.type
_entity_poly.pdbx_seq_one_letter_code
_entity_poly.pdbx_strand_id
1 'polypeptide(L)'
;DDDSSSNISRSGDVKKEDHDNEISSSSKSGVCPKDCCWSRKFDAPDPVDFCVSRPPLIEALPVIPLAMRLGRYLMQERREKREPMFQMYGIDFHPPKWGPNQGVPLGGIGGGCIGRGFRGGFRRWSIHPGKVEHNDGNPVPADQFSLRVKRNNQRQACVLTSCNDDNNNSNKTKQQEPGLFNNIWTKMNASCGTCYALFPRAWYEYNEPVPGIKICARQVSPVIPHNYKESSFP
;
A
#
# COMPACT_ATOMS: atom_id res chain seq x y z
N ASP A 1 20.69 -28.21 -62.17
CA ASP A 1 22.03 -27.60 -62.21
C ASP A 1 22.31 -26.98 -60.83
N ASP A 2 22.05 -27.72 -59.76
CA ASP A 2 22.86 -28.83 -59.19
C ASP A 2 23.72 -28.24 -58.07
N ASP A 3 23.29 -28.37 -56.81
CA ASP A 3 23.51 -29.51 -55.91
C ASP A 3 24.83 -29.35 -55.14
N SER A 4 24.74 -29.11 -53.82
CA SER A 4 25.61 -29.75 -52.83
C SER A 4 25.21 -29.31 -51.42
N SER A 5 24.51 -30.23 -50.78
CA SER A 5 24.24 -30.31 -49.36
C SER A 5 25.51 -30.69 -48.59
N SER A 6 25.63 -30.20 -47.34
CA SER A 6 26.49 -30.81 -46.34
C SER A 6 25.75 -30.92 -45.01
N ASN A 7 25.22 -32.11 -44.76
CA ASN A 7 24.71 -32.58 -43.48
C ASN A 7 25.88 -32.74 -42.48
N ILE A 8 25.76 -32.16 -41.29
CA ILE A 8 26.45 -32.65 -40.09
C ILE A 8 25.42 -32.81 -38.98
N SER A 9 25.10 -34.06 -38.71
CA SER A 9 24.33 -34.57 -37.59
C SER A 9 25.05 -34.33 -36.26
N ARG A 10 24.35 -33.81 -35.25
CA ARG A 10 24.63 -34.12 -33.84
C ARG A 10 23.33 -34.31 -33.09
N SER A 11 23.08 -35.58 -32.80
CA SER A 11 22.15 -36.09 -31.80
C SER A 11 22.41 -35.44 -30.44
N GLY A 12 21.37 -34.82 -29.88
CA GLY A 12 21.33 -34.38 -28.49
C GLY A 12 19.91 -34.61 -27.97
N ASP A 13 19.71 -35.75 -27.33
CA ASP A 13 18.51 -36.05 -26.55
C ASP A 13 18.37 -35.01 -25.42
N VAL A 14 17.46 -34.05 -25.61
CA VAL A 14 16.98 -33.21 -24.51
C VAL A 14 15.73 -33.91 -23.97
N LYS A 15 15.93 -34.63 -22.87
CA LYS A 15 14.84 -35.12 -22.02
C LYS A 15 13.96 -33.92 -21.64
N LYS A 16 12.70 -33.92 -22.09
CA LYS A 16 11.64 -33.12 -21.47
C LYS A 16 11.46 -33.66 -20.05
N GLU A 17 12.05 -32.99 -19.08
CA GLU A 17 11.75 -33.24 -17.67
C GLU A 17 10.38 -32.64 -17.35
N ASP A 18 9.54 -33.48 -16.78
CA ASP A 18 8.17 -33.23 -16.34
C ASP A 18 8.13 -32.15 -15.24
N HIS A 19 8.09 -30.87 -15.63
CA HIS A 19 7.85 -29.75 -14.70
C HIS A 19 6.39 -29.27 -14.66
N ASP A 20 5.50 -29.89 -15.43
CA ASP A 20 4.13 -29.41 -15.61
C ASP A 20 3.12 -29.96 -14.57
N ASN A 21 3.55 -30.85 -13.66
CA ASN A 21 2.63 -31.57 -12.76
C ASN A 21 2.44 -30.96 -11.36
N GLU A 22 3.19 -29.94 -10.95
CA GLU A 22 2.98 -29.29 -9.63
C GLU A 22 2.10 -28.04 -9.64
N ILE A 23 1.81 -27.47 -10.82
CA ILE A 23 1.04 -26.22 -10.92
C ILE A 23 -0.49 -26.46 -10.79
N SER A 24 -0.94 -27.71 -10.92
CA SER A 24 -2.37 -28.06 -10.99
C SER A 24 -3.10 -28.14 -9.64
N SER A 25 -2.41 -28.01 -8.50
CA SER A 25 -3.03 -28.13 -7.16
C SER A 25 -3.40 -26.80 -6.49
N SER A 26 -3.00 -25.64 -7.04
CA SER A 26 -3.17 -24.33 -6.38
C SER A 26 -4.44 -23.55 -6.76
N SER A 27 -5.28 -24.05 -7.66
CA SER A 27 -6.37 -23.26 -8.24
C SER A 27 -7.67 -23.28 -7.41
N LYS A 28 -7.61 -22.88 -6.14
CA LYS A 28 -8.71 -22.12 -5.53
C LYS A 28 -8.37 -20.65 -5.72
N SER A 29 -8.75 -20.11 -6.87
CA SER A 29 -8.32 -18.81 -7.42
C SER A 29 -8.65 -17.56 -6.58
N GLY A 30 -9.06 -17.69 -5.31
CA GLY A 30 -9.33 -16.59 -4.39
C GLY A 30 -8.68 -16.72 -3.01
N VAL A 31 -8.01 -17.83 -2.69
CA VAL A 31 -7.46 -18.07 -1.34
C VAL A 31 -6.06 -17.44 -1.23
N CYS A 32 -5.81 -16.73 -0.11
CA CYS A 32 -4.50 -16.16 0.19
C CYS A 32 -3.48 -17.27 0.50
N PRO A 33 -2.31 -17.32 -0.15
CA PRO A 33 -1.23 -18.24 0.22
C PRO A 33 -0.54 -17.73 1.48
N LYS A 34 -1.04 -18.15 2.66
CA LYS A 34 -0.68 -17.54 3.96
C LYS A 34 0.81 -17.70 4.32
N ASP A 35 1.44 -18.80 3.90
CA ASP A 35 2.79 -19.16 4.34
C ASP A 35 3.89 -18.27 3.75
N CYS A 36 3.69 -17.73 2.55
CA CYS A 36 4.65 -16.87 1.87
C CYS A 36 4.28 -15.38 1.89
N CYS A 37 3.12 -15.03 2.46
CA CYS A 37 2.64 -13.66 2.53
C CYS A 37 3.19 -12.94 3.75
N TRP A 38 3.56 -11.68 3.57
CA TRP A 38 3.62 -10.76 4.72
C TRP A 38 2.22 -10.66 5.33
N SER A 39 2.11 -10.68 6.66
CA SER A 39 0.81 -10.55 7.33
C SER A 39 0.87 -9.58 8.51
N ARG A 40 -0.23 -8.84 8.71
CA ARG A 40 -0.38 -7.94 9.85
C ARG A 40 -1.85 -7.76 10.20
N LYS A 41 -2.17 -7.87 11.49
CA LYS A 41 -3.51 -7.56 12.00
C LYS A 41 -3.76 -6.06 12.01
N PHE A 42 -5.02 -5.66 11.91
CA PHE A 42 -5.39 -4.25 11.90
C PHE A 42 -5.17 -3.59 13.26
N ASP A 43 -5.32 -4.35 14.35
CA ASP A 43 -5.10 -3.95 15.74
C ASP A 43 -3.63 -3.97 16.19
N ALA A 44 -2.72 -4.39 15.30
CA ALA A 44 -1.30 -4.43 15.62
C ALA A 44 -0.80 -3.02 15.98
N PRO A 45 -0.03 -2.87 17.08
CA PRO A 45 0.55 -1.61 17.45
C PRO A 45 1.49 -1.14 16.35
N ASP A 46 1.66 0.17 16.26
CA ASP A 46 2.60 0.75 15.34
C ASP A 46 4.03 0.49 15.82
N PRO A 47 4.95 0.04 14.94
CA PRO A 47 6.36 -0.10 15.30
C PRO A 47 6.87 1.25 15.78
N VAL A 48 7.83 1.21 16.72
CA VAL A 48 8.44 2.41 17.30
C VAL A 48 8.90 3.32 16.16
N ASP A 49 8.38 4.55 16.13
CA ASP A 49 8.79 5.54 15.15
C ASP A 49 10.31 5.71 15.24
N PHE A 50 10.98 5.57 14.10
CA PHE A 50 12.41 5.83 14.03
C PHE A 50 12.62 7.31 14.33
N CYS A 51 13.02 7.62 15.57
CA CYS A 51 13.36 8.98 15.94
C CYS A 51 14.71 9.29 15.31
N VAL A 52 14.70 10.07 14.23
CA VAL A 52 15.93 10.62 13.67
C VAL A 52 16.56 11.48 14.77
N SER A 53 17.62 10.96 15.39
CA SER A 53 18.34 11.66 16.45
C SER A 53 18.85 12.99 15.89
N ARG A 54 18.52 14.09 16.54
CA ARG A 54 19.09 15.40 16.18
C ARG A 54 20.57 15.38 16.54
N PRO A 55 21.48 15.66 15.58
CA PRO A 55 22.90 15.71 15.90
C PRO A 55 23.13 16.84 16.92
N PRO A 56 24.08 16.67 17.86
CA PRO A 56 24.49 17.76 18.74
C PRO A 56 25.02 18.94 17.91
N LEU A 57 24.96 20.16 18.46
CA LEU A 57 25.30 21.39 17.74
C LEU A 57 26.71 21.37 17.12
N ILE A 58 27.68 20.71 17.78
CA ILE A 58 29.06 20.58 17.29
C ILE A 58 29.11 19.77 15.99
N GLU A 59 28.32 18.71 15.90
CA GLU A 59 28.20 17.89 14.68
C GLU A 59 27.37 18.57 13.60
N ALA A 60 26.50 19.51 13.99
CA ALA A 60 25.71 20.30 13.05
C ALA A 60 26.54 21.36 12.30
N LEU A 61 27.61 21.90 12.91
CA LEU A 61 28.46 22.94 12.30
C LEU A 61 29.01 22.58 10.90
N PRO A 62 29.64 21.40 10.69
CA PRO A 62 30.19 21.04 9.38
C PRO A 62 29.13 20.83 8.29
N VAL A 63 27.86 20.56 8.65
CA VAL A 63 26.77 20.35 7.68
C VAL A 63 26.05 21.65 7.29
N ILE A 64 26.35 22.79 7.92
CA ILE A 64 25.74 24.09 7.60
C ILE A 64 25.89 24.48 6.11
N PRO A 65 27.07 24.36 5.47
CA PRO A 65 27.22 24.70 4.05
C PRO A 65 26.33 23.85 3.14
N LEU A 66 26.15 22.57 3.47
CA LEU A 66 25.24 21.67 2.76
C LEU A 66 23.78 22.08 2.97
N ALA A 67 23.39 22.35 4.22
CA ALA A 67 22.05 22.82 4.56
C ALA A 67 21.71 24.15 3.85
N MET A 68 22.65 25.09 3.76
CA MET A 68 22.47 26.33 2.99
C MET A 68 22.28 26.06 1.49
N ARG A 69 23.08 25.17 0.90
CA ARG A 69 22.96 24.81 -0.53
C ARG A 69 21.60 24.17 -0.81
N LEU A 70 21.18 23.23 0.05
CA LEU A 70 19.90 22.57 -0.05
C LEU A 70 18.74 23.56 0.18
N GLY A 71 18.86 24.46 1.15
CA GLY A 71 17.88 25.50 1.41
C GLY A 71 17.69 26.46 0.24
N ARG A 72 18.79 26.87 -0.43
CA ARG A 72 18.73 27.66 -1.66
C ARG A 72 18.03 26.91 -2.80
N TYR A 73 18.35 25.63 -2.97
CA TYR A 73 17.66 24.77 -3.94
C TYR A 73 16.15 24.68 -3.66
N LEU A 74 15.76 24.34 -2.43
CA LEU A 74 14.34 24.25 -2.04
C LEU A 74 13.62 25.60 -2.22
N MET A 75 14.27 26.72 -1.90
CA MET A 75 13.72 28.06 -2.13
C MET A 75 13.53 28.35 -3.62
N GLN A 76 14.48 27.94 -4.48
CA GLN A 76 14.36 28.10 -5.93
C GLN A 76 13.20 27.26 -6.49
N GLU A 77 13.11 25.98 -6.15
CA GLU A 77 12.01 25.11 -6.59
C GLU A 77 10.65 25.67 -6.17
N ARG A 78 10.52 26.14 -4.92
CA ARG A 78 9.29 26.78 -4.42
C ARG A 78 8.94 28.06 -5.16
N ARG A 79 9.94 28.89 -5.52
CA ARG A 79 9.73 30.11 -6.34
C ARG A 79 9.21 29.77 -7.72
N GLU A 80 9.70 28.67 -8.29
CA GLU A 80 9.30 28.17 -9.60
C GLU A 80 8.02 27.30 -9.53
N LYS A 81 7.39 27.17 -8.35
CA LYS A 81 6.20 26.33 -8.08
C LYS A 81 6.39 24.87 -8.48
N ARG A 82 7.63 24.37 -8.40
CA ARG A 82 7.99 22.98 -8.64
C ARG A 82 8.13 22.25 -7.32
N GLU A 83 7.95 20.94 -7.37
CA GLU A 83 8.18 20.08 -6.20
C GLU A 83 9.63 19.64 -6.18
N PRO A 84 10.36 19.87 -5.07
CA PRO A 84 11.75 19.48 -4.97
C PRO A 84 11.87 17.95 -4.96
N MET A 85 12.92 17.43 -5.59
CA MET A 85 13.19 15.98 -5.60
C MET A 85 13.32 15.43 -4.17
N PHE A 86 13.93 16.22 -3.28
CA PHE A 86 13.98 15.93 -1.86
C PHE A 86 12.86 16.68 -1.16
N GLN A 87 11.73 16.00 -0.96
CA GLN A 87 10.65 16.52 -0.12
C GLN A 87 11.13 16.53 1.33
N MET A 88 11.61 17.69 1.77
CA MET A 88 12.02 17.95 3.15
C MET A 88 11.25 19.16 3.66
N TYR A 89 10.77 19.04 4.89
CA TYR A 89 9.88 20.03 5.50
C TYR A 89 10.57 20.75 6.66
N GLY A 90 10.09 21.96 6.94
CA GLY A 90 10.59 22.82 8.01
C GLY A 90 12.01 23.35 7.81
N ILE A 91 12.51 24.03 8.83
CA ILE A 91 13.88 24.57 8.89
C ILE A 91 14.90 23.46 9.14
N ASP A 92 14.47 22.40 9.83
CA ASP A 92 15.30 21.25 10.21
C ASP A 92 15.47 20.21 9.10
N PHE A 93 14.92 20.44 7.90
CA PHE A 93 14.94 19.49 6.77
C PHE A 93 14.51 18.08 7.17
N HIS A 94 13.39 17.94 7.89
CA HIS A 94 12.92 16.61 8.27
C HIS A 94 12.20 15.94 7.09
N PRO A 95 12.35 14.61 6.91
CA PRO A 95 11.62 13.90 5.87
C PRO A 95 10.11 13.84 6.18
N PRO A 96 9.26 13.64 5.17
CA PRO A 96 7.85 13.36 5.34
C PRO A 96 7.62 12.17 6.28
N LYS A 97 6.62 12.32 7.16
CA LYS A 97 6.19 11.27 8.08
C LYS A 97 5.18 10.38 7.39
N TRP A 98 5.64 9.29 6.79
CA TRP A 98 4.76 8.36 6.08
C TRP A 98 3.96 7.45 7.02
N GLY A 99 4.41 7.27 8.26
CA GLY A 99 3.82 6.34 9.21
C GLY A 99 3.92 4.87 8.78
N PRO A 100 3.73 3.93 9.71
CA PRO A 100 3.97 2.50 9.46
C PRO A 100 2.79 1.77 8.84
N ASN A 101 1.62 2.41 8.79
CA ASN A 101 0.44 1.87 8.13
C ASN A 101 0.52 2.12 6.63
N GLN A 102 1.21 1.20 5.95
CA GLN A 102 1.42 1.13 4.51
C GLN A 102 0.92 -0.22 3.98
N GLY A 103 0.93 -0.40 2.66
CA GLY A 103 0.53 -1.65 2.03
C GLY A 103 0.92 -1.71 0.55
N VAL A 104 0.44 -2.75 -0.12
CA VAL A 104 0.72 -3.00 -1.55
C VAL A 104 0.04 -1.92 -2.40
N PRO A 105 0.77 -1.28 -3.33
CA PRO A 105 0.21 -0.24 -4.20
C PRO A 105 -0.72 -0.85 -5.25
N LEU A 106 -1.80 -0.15 -5.57
CA LEU A 106 -2.73 -0.44 -6.68
C LEU A 106 -2.42 0.45 -7.86
N GLY A 107 -2.20 -0.15 -9.02
CA GLY A 107 -1.93 0.56 -10.27
C GLY A 107 -0.80 -0.10 -11.07
N GLY A 108 -0.78 0.17 -12.37
CA GLY A 108 0.20 -0.34 -13.30
C GLY A 108 1.46 0.52 -13.42
N ILE A 109 2.42 0.01 -14.18
CA ILE A 109 3.68 0.65 -14.48
C ILE A 109 3.42 1.92 -15.30
N GLY A 110 3.81 3.08 -14.75
CA GLY A 110 3.66 4.39 -15.40
C GLY A 110 2.25 4.98 -15.38
N GLY A 111 1.23 4.24 -14.92
CA GLY A 111 -0.16 4.72 -14.81
C GLY A 111 -0.47 5.51 -13.53
N GLY A 112 0.49 5.57 -12.60
CA GLY A 112 0.29 6.07 -11.25
C GLY A 112 -0.21 4.97 -10.31
N CYS A 113 -0.18 5.22 -8.99
CA CYS A 113 -0.63 4.22 -8.02
C CYS A 113 -1.30 4.80 -6.78
N ILE A 114 -2.17 3.98 -6.18
CA ILE A 114 -2.87 4.26 -4.93
C ILE A 114 -2.47 3.20 -3.89
N GLY A 115 -1.80 3.64 -2.84
CA GLY A 115 -1.42 2.83 -1.68
C GLY A 115 -2.57 2.71 -0.69
N ARG A 116 -3.07 1.48 -0.54
CA ARG A 116 -4.00 1.09 0.51
C ARG A 116 -3.23 0.53 1.69
N GLY A 117 -3.40 1.15 2.86
CA GLY A 117 -2.73 0.70 4.09
C GLY A 117 -3.22 -0.66 4.57
N PHE A 118 -2.43 -1.33 5.42
CA PHE A 118 -2.83 -2.61 5.99
C PHE A 118 -4.10 -2.52 6.85
N ARG A 119 -4.43 -1.35 7.43
CA ARG A 119 -5.70 -1.13 8.18
C ARG A 119 -6.92 -0.86 7.28
N GLY A 120 -6.78 -0.92 5.95
CA GLY A 120 -7.88 -0.84 4.98
C GLY A 120 -8.08 0.51 4.30
N GLY A 121 -7.52 1.60 4.82
CA GLY A 121 -7.70 2.95 4.26
C GLY A 121 -6.71 3.33 3.16
N PHE A 122 -7.19 4.03 2.13
CA PHE A 122 -6.38 4.61 1.05
C PHE A 122 -5.71 5.90 1.50
N ARG A 123 -4.38 6.01 1.36
CA ARG A 123 -3.57 7.00 2.10
C ARG A 123 -2.34 7.53 1.38
N ARG A 124 -1.86 6.82 0.36
CA ARG A 124 -0.62 7.16 -0.34
C ARG A 124 -0.95 7.25 -1.82
N TRP A 125 -0.79 8.42 -2.40
CA TRP A 125 -1.27 8.70 -3.74
C TRP A 125 -0.09 9.09 -4.60
N SER A 126 0.26 8.25 -5.56
CA SER A 126 1.30 8.52 -6.56
C SER A 126 0.67 8.57 -7.94
N ILE A 127 -0.46 9.28 -8.05
CA ILE A 127 -1.20 9.46 -9.31
C ILE A 127 -0.42 10.38 -10.24
N HIS A 128 0.14 11.46 -9.68
CA HIS A 128 1.00 12.37 -10.43
C HIS A 128 2.43 11.81 -10.47
N PRO A 129 3.01 11.58 -11.66
CA PRO A 129 4.37 11.07 -11.77
C PRO A 129 5.37 11.95 -11.00
N GLY A 130 6.24 11.33 -10.22
CA GLY A 130 7.25 12.03 -9.42
C GLY A 130 6.73 12.64 -8.11
N LYS A 131 5.41 12.64 -7.87
CA LYS A 131 4.81 13.16 -6.65
C LYS A 131 4.16 12.04 -5.84
N VAL A 132 4.44 12.02 -4.54
CA VAL A 132 3.74 11.15 -3.59
C VAL A 132 2.98 12.03 -2.61
N GLU A 133 1.67 12.06 -2.75
CA GLU A 133 0.76 12.73 -1.83
C GLU A 133 0.43 11.79 -0.66
N HIS A 134 0.58 12.33 0.54
CA HIS A 134 0.29 11.62 1.76
C HIS A 134 -0.22 12.61 2.79
N ASN A 135 -1.47 12.43 3.22
CA ASN A 135 -2.18 13.37 4.07
C ASN A 135 -1.78 13.16 5.55
N ASP A 136 -0.50 13.35 5.88
CA ASP A 136 0.05 13.22 7.24
C ASP A 136 -0.32 11.88 7.93
N GLY A 137 -0.21 10.76 7.21
CA GLY A 137 -0.57 9.44 7.75
C GLY A 137 -2.06 9.10 7.64
N ASN A 138 -2.91 10.10 7.39
CA ASN A 138 -4.36 9.95 7.42
C ASN A 138 -4.90 9.44 6.08
N PRO A 139 -5.79 8.43 6.11
CA PRO A 139 -6.48 8.00 4.91
C PRO A 139 -7.55 9.01 4.48
N VAL A 140 -7.91 9.00 3.20
CA VAL A 140 -9.09 9.73 2.71
C VAL A 140 -10.34 9.04 3.26
N PRO A 141 -11.16 9.72 4.10
CA PRO A 141 -12.27 9.06 4.79
C PRO A 141 -13.34 8.53 3.84
N ALA A 142 -13.57 9.21 2.71
CA ALA A 142 -14.61 8.83 1.74
C ALA A 142 -14.31 7.50 1.01
N ASP A 143 -13.03 7.16 0.82
CA ASP A 143 -12.63 6.01 0.03
C ASP A 143 -12.58 4.77 0.91
N GLN A 144 -13.67 4.02 0.96
CA GLN A 144 -13.80 2.85 1.83
C GLN A 144 -14.60 1.73 1.19
N PHE A 145 -14.36 0.51 1.67
CA PHE A 145 -15.29 -0.59 1.46
C PHE A 145 -16.25 -0.70 2.63
N SER A 146 -17.49 -1.02 2.30
CA SER A 146 -18.60 -0.99 3.25
C SER A 146 -19.45 -2.25 3.08
N LEU A 147 -19.79 -2.88 4.19
CA LEU A 147 -20.65 -4.05 4.23
C LEU A 147 -22.03 -3.66 4.74
N ARG A 148 -23.09 -4.08 4.04
CA ARG A 148 -24.47 -3.98 4.54
C ARG A 148 -25.11 -5.37 4.54
N VAL A 149 -25.67 -5.75 5.67
CA VAL A 149 -26.33 -7.04 5.87
C VAL A 149 -27.77 -6.81 6.31
N LYS A 150 -28.71 -7.57 5.73
CA LYS A 150 -30.12 -7.61 6.14
C LYS A 150 -30.48 -9.05 6.52
N ARG A 151 -30.93 -9.27 7.76
CA ARG A 151 -31.42 -10.57 8.27
C ARG A 151 -32.71 -10.33 9.05
N ASN A 152 -33.77 -11.07 8.75
CA ASN A 152 -35.03 -11.07 9.51
C ASN A 152 -35.48 -9.65 9.97
N ASN A 153 -35.59 -8.72 9.01
CA ASN A 153 -35.88 -7.28 9.22
C ASN A 153 -34.85 -6.42 9.96
N GLN A 154 -33.80 -6.99 10.55
CA GLN A 154 -32.66 -6.24 11.08
C GLN A 154 -31.70 -5.83 9.95
N ARG A 155 -31.20 -4.60 10.02
CA ARG A 155 -30.23 -4.03 9.08
C ARG A 155 -29.00 -3.61 9.86
N GLN A 156 -27.84 -4.04 9.38
CA GLN A 156 -26.54 -3.65 9.94
C GLN A 156 -25.68 -3.17 8.78
N ALA A 157 -24.97 -2.06 8.95
CA ALA A 157 -23.97 -1.60 8.00
C ALA A 157 -22.68 -1.26 8.73
N CYS A 158 -21.54 -1.62 8.15
CA CYS A 158 -20.24 -1.48 8.78
C CYS A 158 -19.19 -1.06 7.74
N VAL A 159 -18.31 -0.14 8.11
CA VAL A 159 -17.18 0.30 7.27
C VAL A 159 -15.97 -0.60 7.55
N LEU A 160 -15.38 -1.18 6.51
CA LEU A 160 -14.34 -2.22 6.59
C LEU A 160 -12.91 -1.66 6.75
N THR A 161 -12.75 -0.69 7.65
CA THR A 161 -11.48 -0.01 7.92
C THR A 161 -11.32 0.30 9.40
N SER A 162 -10.09 0.16 9.90
CA SER A 162 -9.75 0.41 11.31
C SER A 162 -9.13 1.79 11.56
N CYS A 163 -8.92 2.59 10.53
CA CYS A 163 -8.33 3.92 10.66
C CYS A 163 -9.31 4.90 11.30
N ASN A 164 -9.23 5.07 12.63
CA ASN A 164 -9.62 6.30 13.32
C ASN A 164 -9.10 6.41 14.77
N ASP A 165 -8.12 5.61 15.19
CA ASP A 165 -7.64 5.61 16.59
C ASP A 165 -6.18 6.09 16.77
N ASP A 166 -5.66 6.89 15.83
CA ASP A 166 -4.43 7.66 16.09
C ASP A 166 -4.74 8.93 16.93
N ASN A 167 -5.63 8.78 17.92
CA ASN A 167 -5.92 9.77 18.96
C ASN A 167 -5.14 9.45 20.25
N ASN A 168 -3.84 9.22 20.12
CA ASN A 168 -2.90 9.37 21.24
C ASN A 168 -2.62 10.85 21.59
N ASN A 169 -3.39 11.79 21.04
CA ASN A 169 -3.48 13.15 21.58
C ASN A 169 -4.72 13.25 22.48
N SER A 170 -4.49 13.02 23.77
CA SER A 170 -5.43 13.18 24.88
C SER A 170 -6.07 14.58 25.03
N ASN A 171 -5.79 15.53 24.13
CA ASN A 171 -6.21 16.94 24.25
C ASN A 171 -6.85 17.54 22.98
N LYS A 172 -7.35 16.74 22.04
CA LYS A 172 -8.27 17.28 21.00
C LYS A 172 -9.67 16.79 21.29
N THR A 173 -10.52 17.74 21.68
CA THR A 173 -11.98 17.63 21.74
C THR A 173 -12.45 16.79 20.56
N LYS A 174 -13.16 15.70 20.85
CA LYS A 174 -13.84 14.84 19.86
C LYS A 174 -14.84 15.66 19.06
N GLN A 175 -14.37 16.46 18.11
CA GLN A 175 -15.17 16.76 16.93
C GLN A 175 -15.01 15.54 16.04
N GLN A 176 -15.87 14.56 16.26
CA GLN A 176 -16.21 13.62 15.20
C GLN A 176 -16.64 14.48 14.02
N GLU A 177 -15.83 14.52 12.96
CA GLU A 177 -16.27 15.02 11.67
C GLU A 177 -17.64 14.37 11.37
N PRO A 178 -18.74 15.15 11.34
CA PRO A 178 -20.11 14.63 11.44
C PRO A 178 -20.62 14.04 10.10
N GLY A 179 -19.73 13.49 9.27
CA GLY A 179 -20.02 13.17 7.88
C GLY A 179 -20.08 11.68 7.53
N LEU A 180 -19.32 10.81 8.21
CA LEU A 180 -19.10 9.43 7.71
C LEU A 180 -19.75 8.32 8.55
N PHE A 181 -19.99 8.55 9.83
CA PHE A 181 -20.53 7.56 10.76
C PHE A 181 -21.85 8.07 11.37
N ASN A 182 -22.93 7.95 10.60
CA ASN A 182 -24.29 8.20 11.08
C ASN A 182 -24.86 6.93 11.74
N ASN A 183 -26.07 7.01 12.31
CA ASN A 183 -26.78 5.93 13.03
C ASN A 183 -26.92 4.57 12.29
N ILE A 184 -26.51 4.50 11.02
CA ILE A 184 -26.56 3.31 10.16
C ILE A 184 -25.19 2.62 10.03
N TRP A 185 -24.10 3.38 10.11
CA TRP A 185 -22.75 2.91 9.82
C TRP A 185 -21.97 2.68 11.12
N THR A 186 -21.75 1.41 11.46
CA THR A 186 -20.94 1.05 12.63
C THR A 186 -19.46 0.93 12.26
N LYS A 187 -18.60 1.33 13.19
CA LYS A 187 -17.16 1.09 13.08
C LYS A 187 -16.88 -0.39 13.34
N MET A 188 -16.07 -1.00 12.48
CA MET A 188 -15.60 -2.36 12.63
C MET A 188 -14.60 -2.47 13.79
N ASN A 189 -14.61 -3.58 14.54
CA ASN A 189 -13.55 -3.85 15.50
C ASN A 189 -12.24 -4.15 14.74
N ALA A 190 -11.15 -3.48 15.11
CA ALA A 190 -9.83 -3.69 14.51
C ALA A 190 -9.37 -5.16 14.60
N SER A 191 -9.69 -5.86 15.68
CA SER A 191 -9.24 -7.25 15.89
C SER A 191 -9.80 -8.25 14.87
N CYS A 192 -10.87 -7.90 14.16
CA CYS A 192 -11.48 -8.79 13.17
C CYS A 192 -10.75 -8.77 11.81
N GLY A 193 -9.85 -7.80 11.57
CA GLY A 193 -9.18 -7.60 10.30
C GLY A 193 -7.74 -8.11 10.28
N THR A 194 -7.36 -8.84 9.22
CA THR A 194 -5.96 -9.19 8.93
C THR A 194 -5.63 -8.89 7.48
N CYS A 195 -4.54 -8.17 7.26
CA CYS A 195 -3.98 -7.91 5.94
C CYS A 195 -2.90 -8.93 5.61
N TYR A 196 -2.89 -9.41 4.38
CA TYR A 196 -1.82 -10.22 3.80
C TYR A 196 -1.33 -9.55 2.52
N ALA A 197 -0.03 -9.57 2.28
CA ALA A 197 0.60 -8.92 1.14
C ALA A 197 1.64 -9.83 0.48
N LEU A 198 1.53 -9.94 -0.84
CA LEU A 198 2.53 -10.53 -1.71
C LEU A 198 2.38 -9.89 -3.09
N PHE A 199 3.13 -8.81 -3.33
CA PHE A 199 3.02 -8.03 -4.57
C PHE A 199 3.08 -8.94 -5.81
N PRO A 200 2.18 -8.76 -6.80
CA PRO A 200 1.27 -7.63 -7.01
C PRO A 200 -0.11 -7.78 -6.36
N ARG A 201 -0.26 -8.69 -5.39
CA ARG A 201 -1.54 -9.00 -4.72
C ARG A 201 -1.52 -8.65 -3.25
N ALA A 202 -2.69 -8.35 -2.71
CA ALA A 202 -2.92 -8.32 -1.27
C ALA A 202 -4.33 -8.78 -0.95
N TRP A 203 -4.53 -9.20 0.29
CA TRP A 203 -5.79 -9.73 0.79
C TRP A 203 -6.13 -9.07 2.12
N TYR A 204 -7.41 -8.75 2.31
CA TYR A 204 -7.95 -8.26 3.56
C TYR A 204 -9.00 -9.26 4.03
N GLU A 205 -8.64 -10.06 5.03
CA GLU A 205 -9.56 -11.00 5.68
C GLU A 205 -10.26 -10.28 6.83
N TYR A 206 -11.60 -10.33 6.82
CA TYR A 206 -12.47 -9.82 7.85
C TYR A 206 -13.23 -10.99 8.47
N ASN A 207 -12.86 -11.34 9.70
CA ASN A 207 -13.44 -12.44 10.45
C ASN A 207 -14.55 -11.91 11.36
N GLU A 208 -15.79 -12.02 10.91
CA GLU A 208 -16.97 -11.54 11.65
C GLU A 208 -17.01 -10.03 11.89
N PRO A 209 -16.85 -9.19 10.84
CA PRO A 209 -17.17 -7.75 10.96
C PRO A 209 -18.65 -7.53 11.32
N VAL A 210 -19.49 -8.50 10.95
CA VAL A 210 -20.88 -8.69 11.37
C VAL A 210 -21.00 -10.17 11.81
N PRO A 211 -21.72 -10.51 12.90
CA PRO A 211 -21.76 -11.88 13.41
C PRO A 211 -22.09 -12.92 12.34
N GLY A 212 -21.25 -13.95 12.22
CA GLY A 212 -21.41 -15.04 11.26
C GLY A 212 -21.18 -14.68 9.78
N ILE A 213 -20.59 -13.52 9.47
CA ILE A 213 -20.13 -13.18 8.12
C ILE A 213 -18.61 -13.22 8.08
N LYS A 214 -18.03 -13.85 7.06
CA LYS A 214 -16.59 -13.78 6.77
C LYS A 214 -16.40 -13.24 5.36
N ILE A 215 -15.49 -12.29 5.20
CA ILE A 215 -15.21 -11.64 3.92
C ILE A 215 -13.71 -11.67 3.69
N CYS A 216 -13.33 -11.96 2.45
CA CYS A 216 -11.96 -11.76 1.98
C CYS A 216 -12.02 -10.83 0.77
N ALA A 217 -11.37 -9.68 0.86
CA ALA A 217 -11.18 -8.80 -0.28
C ALA A 217 -9.79 -9.01 -0.85
N ARG A 218 -9.70 -9.53 -2.07
CA ARG A 218 -8.45 -9.62 -2.81
C ARG A 218 -8.28 -8.41 -3.71
N GLN A 219 -7.15 -7.73 -3.58
CA GLN A 219 -6.73 -6.66 -4.47
C GLN A 219 -5.55 -7.12 -5.34
N VAL A 220 -5.50 -6.66 -6.59
CA VAL A 220 -4.47 -7.05 -7.56
C VAL A 220 -4.08 -5.82 -8.39
N SER A 221 -2.79 -5.60 -8.53
CA SER A 221 -2.23 -4.63 -9.48
C SER A 221 -1.87 -5.36 -10.77
N PRO A 222 -2.13 -4.76 -11.94
CA PRO A 222 -1.80 -5.39 -13.20
C PRO A 222 -0.28 -5.26 -13.40
N VAL A 223 0.49 -6.19 -12.86
CA VAL A 223 1.94 -6.25 -13.08
C VAL A 223 2.26 -7.67 -13.47
N ILE A 224 2.34 -7.88 -14.78
CA ILE A 224 2.42 -9.19 -15.42
C ILE A 224 3.72 -9.23 -16.21
N PRO A 225 4.65 -10.15 -15.88
CA PRO A 225 5.89 -10.33 -16.65
C PRO A 225 5.63 -10.50 -18.14
N HIS A 226 6.45 -9.87 -18.97
CA HIS A 226 6.37 -9.90 -20.45
C HIS A 226 5.08 -9.34 -21.06
N ASN A 227 4.22 -8.71 -20.27
CA ASN A 227 3.05 -7.98 -20.75
C ASN A 227 3.25 -6.49 -20.46
N TYR A 228 3.34 -5.67 -21.50
CA TYR A 228 3.58 -4.23 -21.38
C TYR A 228 2.31 -3.39 -21.57
N LYS A 229 1.19 -4.01 -21.92
CA LYS A 229 -0.07 -3.32 -22.21
C LYS A 229 -0.96 -3.30 -20.98
N GLU A 230 -1.42 -4.45 -20.52
CA GLU A 230 -2.21 -4.55 -19.30
C GLU A 230 -1.38 -4.07 -18.11
N SER A 231 -0.07 -4.33 -18.11
CA SER A 231 0.79 -3.86 -17.02
C SER A 231 0.92 -2.35 -16.90
N SER A 232 0.48 -1.58 -17.90
CA SER A 232 0.49 -0.10 -17.85
C SER A 232 -0.87 0.49 -17.49
N PHE A 233 -1.88 -0.32 -17.17
CA PHE A 233 -3.21 0.18 -16.84
C PHE A 233 -3.21 0.90 -15.48
N PRO A 234 -3.95 2.03 -15.35
CA PRO A 234 -4.03 2.79 -14.11
C PRO A 234 -4.80 2.03 -13.01
#